data_AF-A0A7S1DZ84-F1
#
_entry.id   AF-A0A7S1DZ84-F1
#
_cell.length_a   1.000
_cell.length_b   1.000
_cell.length_c   1.000
_cell.angle_alpha   90.00
_cell.angle_beta   90.00
_cell.angle_gamma   90.00
#
_symmetry.space_group_name_H-M   'P 1'
#
loop_
_entity.id
_entity.type
_entity.pdbx_description
1 polymer ?
#
loop_
_entity_poly.entity_id
_entity_poly.type
_entity_poly.pdbx_seq_one_letter_code
_entity_poly.pdbx_strand_id
1 'polypeptide(L)'
;TRCEVGDAKIHGPFPQSRLPSHYVVDAAGPNYVEHDFDNYEEVDELLMSAYGMSLELCKEKGLGEVATGLISFSTKGKRSLKQILALSLSSLGYWAQENPETTLKSIYMCAPSKKIADKIVECG
;
A
#
# COMPACT_ATOMS: atom_id res chain seq x y z
N THR A 1 -5.15 15.84 -9.49
CA THR A 1 -4.49 16.63 -8.42
C THR A 1 -3.21 15.93 -8.04
N ARG A 2 -2.11 16.65 -7.80
CA ARG A 2 -0.82 16.04 -7.38
C ARG A 2 -0.98 15.43 -5.99
N CYS A 3 -0.38 14.25 -5.73
CA CYS A 3 -0.34 13.58 -4.43
C CYS A 3 1.12 13.55 -3.98
N GLU A 4 1.38 13.95 -2.74
CA GLU A 4 2.74 13.99 -2.18
C GLU A 4 3.18 12.57 -1.83
N VAL A 5 4.50 12.31 -1.87
CA VAL A 5 5.04 11.01 -1.49
C VAL A 5 4.70 10.72 -0.02
N GLY A 6 4.23 9.52 0.27
CA GLY A 6 3.73 9.11 1.58
C GLY A 6 2.24 9.39 1.82
N ASP A 7 1.56 10.01 0.86
CA ASP A 7 0.14 10.34 0.95
C ASP A 7 -0.72 9.47 0.01
N ALA A 8 -2.04 9.57 0.13
CA ALA A 8 -3.01 8.90 -0.70
C ALA A 8 -4.23 9.77 -1.01
N LYS A 9 -4.91 9.49 -2.14
CA LYS A 9 -6.16 10.15 -2.53
C LYS A 9 -7.20 9.14 -2.96
N ILE A 10 -8.44 9.33 -2.51
CA ILE A 10 -9.55 8.46 -2.87
C ILE A 10 -10.44 9.10 -3.94
N HIS A 11 -10.82 8.30 -4.92
CA HIS A 11 -11.67 8.67 -6.03
C HIS A 11 -12.90 7.76 -6.08
N GLY A 12 -14.03 8.31 -6.51
CA GLY A 12 -15.32 7.62 -6.57
C GLY A 12 -16.39 8.29 -5.69
N PRO A 13 -17.55 7.62 -5.48
CA PRO A 13 -17.87 6.29 -5.97
C PRO A 13 -18.00 6.23 -7.49
N PHE A 14 -17.47 5.18 -8.11
CA PHE A 14 -17.63 4.91 -9.54
C PHE A 14 -18.80 3.96 -9.79
N PRO A 15 -19.49 4.09 -10.95
CA PRO A 15 -20.45 3.08 -11.37
C PRO A 15 -19.74 1.75 -11.68
N GLN A 16 -20.29 0.63 -11.21
CA GLN A 16 -19.71 -0.72 -11.38
C GLN A 16 -19.48 -1.15 -12.84
N SER A 17 -20.04 -0.42 -13.81
CA SER A 17 -19.82 -0.63 -15.24
C SER A 17 -18.38 -0.39 -15.73
N ARG A 18 -17.53 0.32 -14.95
CA ARG A 18 -16.17 0.68 -15.37
C ARG A 18 -15.08 -0.11 -14.66
N LEU A 19 -15.24 -0.28 -13.35
CA LEU A 19 -14.36 -1.06 -12.50
C LEU A 19 -15.23 -1.83 -11.51
N PRO A 20 -14.83 -3.05 -11.13
CA PRO A 20 -15.54 -3.82 -10.11
C PRO A 20 -15.46 -3.17 -8.72
N SER A 21 -14.54 -2.21 -8.50
CA SER A 21 -14.44 -1.43 -7.27
C SER A 21 -15.28 -0.16 -7.32
N HIS A 22 -15.90 0.18 -6.19
CA HIS A 22 -16.61 1.46 -6.02
C HIS A 22 -15.65 2.63 -5.86
N TYR A 23 -14.48 2.41 -5.28
CA TYR A 23 -13.47 3.44 -5.06
C TYR A 23 -12.12 3.00 -5.62
N VAL A 24 -11.29 3.99 -5.93
CA VAL A 24 -9.86 3.80 -6.25
C VAL A 24 -9.08 4.72 -5.32
N VAL A 25 -8.04 4.17 -4.68
CA VAL A 25 -7.10 4.94 -3.87
C VAL A 25 -5.78 5.04 -4.63
N ASP A 26 -5.43 6.26 -5.01
CA ASP A 26 -4.13 6.58 -5.60
C ASP A 26 -3.17 6.93 -4.47
N ALA A 27 -2.24 6.01 -4.18
CA ALA A 27 -1.21 6.18 -3.16
C ALA A 27 0.14 6.48 -3.80
N ALA A 28 0.87 7.46 -3.27
CA ALA A 28 2.18 7.84 -3.78
C ALA A 28 3.30 7.24 -2.92
N GLY A 29 3.84 6.10 -3.35
CA GLY A 29 5.02 5.50 -2.72
C GLY A 29 6.34 6.21 -3.08
N PRO A 30 7.39 6.07 -2.25
CA PRO A 30 8.71 6.63 -2.52
C PRO A 30 9.43 5.92 -3.68
N ASN A 31 10.40 6.60 -4.29
CA ASN A 31 11.28 6.05 -5.31
C ASN A 31 12.68 5.74 -4.76
N TYR A 32 12.91 4.52 -4.31
CA TYR A 32 14.21 4.08 -3.78
C TYR A 32 15.33 4.00 -4.84
N VAL A 33 15.04 4.13 -6.14
CA VAL A 33 16.08 4.19 -7.19
C VAL A 33 16.78 5.55 -7.20
N GLU A 34 16.03 6.63 -6.92
CA GLU A 34 16.54 8.00 -6.91
C GLU A 34 17.26 8.37 -5.58
N HIS A 35 17.28 7.42 -4.65
CA HIS A 35 17.85 7.57 -3.33
C HIS A 35 19.15 6.77 -3.20
N ASP A 36 20.27 7.48 -3.23
CA ASP A 36 21.59 6.91 -2.91
C ASP A 36 21.92 7.16 -1.43
N PHE A 37 21.11 6.59 -0.54
CA PHE A 37 21.30 6.76 0.89
C PHE A 37 21.92 5.51 1.53
N ASP A 38 22.85 5.73 2.46
CA ASP A 38 23.33 4.71 3.38
C ASP A 38 22.27 4.35 4.45
N ASN A 39 21.31 5.25 4.70
CA ASN A 39 20.15 5.03 5.57
C ASN A 39 18.84 5.29 4.82
N TYR A 40 17.95 4.30 4.85
CA TYR A 40 16.65 4.32 4.15
C TYR A 40 15.47 4.61 5.08
N GLU A 41 15.71 4.93 6.36
CA GLU A 41 14.68 5.08 7.39
C GLU A 41 13.57 6.08 6.99
N GLU A 42 13.93 7.31 6.61
CA GLU A 42 12.95 8.31 6.17
C GLU A 42 12.16 7.86 4.94
N VAL A 43 12.80 7.13 4.03
CA VAL A 43 12.15 6.60 2.82
C VAL A 43 11.19 5.46 3.17
N ASP A 44 11.56 4.61 4.13
CA ASP A 44 10.68 3.55 4.64
C ASP A 44 9.46 4.13 5.35
N GLU A 45 9.62 5.20 6.13
CA GLU A 45 8.51 5.91 6.77
C GLU A 45 7.50 6.44 5.74
N LEU A 46 7.97 6.98 4.62
CA LEU A 46 7.10 7.41 3.52
C LEU A 46 6.34 6.22 2.91
N LEU A 47 6.98 5.08 2.71
CA LEU A 47 6.29 3.88 2.23
C LEU A 47 5.20 3.43 3.21
N MET A 48 5.52 3.38 4.51
CA MET A 48 4.58 3.01 5.55
C MET A 48 3.40 3.99 5.64
N SER A 49 3.67 5.29 5.52
CA SER A 49 2.67 6.35 5.48
C SER A 49 1.71 6.19 4.31
N ALA A 50 2.21 5.89 3.11
CA ALA A 50 1.36 5.71 1.93
C ALA A 50 0.31 4.59 2.12
N TYR A 51 0.70 3.48 2.78
CA TYR A 51 -0.25 2.44 3.16
C TYR A 51 -1.23 2.92 4.24
N GLY A 52 -0.74 3.53 5.31
CA GLY A 52 -1.58 4.03 6.41
C GLY A 52 -2.65 5.00 5.92
N MET A 53 -2.25 6.03 5.15
CA MET A 53 -3.15 7.01 4.55
C MET A 53 -4.19 6.36 3.62
N SER A 54 -3.80 5.32 2.88
CA SER A 54 -4.74 4.57 2.04
C SER A 54 -5.83 3.88 2.86
N LEU A 55 -5.46 3.28 4.00
CA LEU A 55 -6.40 2.58 4.87
C LEU A 55 -7.29 3.55 5.66
N GLU A 56 -6.77 4.70 6.09
CA GLU A 56 -7.58 5.77 6.70
C GLU A 56 -8.70 6.23 5.76
N LEU A 57 -8.38 6.48 4.49
CA LEU A 57 -9.39 6.84 3.49
C LEU A 57 -10.44 5.74 3.29
N CYS A 58 -10.04 4.46 3.37
CA CYS A 58 -10.98 3.34 3.32
C CYS A 58 -11.89 3.29 4.55
N LYS A 59 -11.34 3.52 5.75
CA LYS A 59 -12.07 3.62 7.02
C LYS A 59 -13.08 4.75 6.98
N GLU A 60 -12.68 5.95 6.54
CA GLU A 60 -13.55 7.12 6.41
C GLU A 60 -14.75 6.89 5.48
N LYS A 61 -14.57 6.04 4.45
CA LYS A 61 -15.65 5.64 3.53
C LYS A 61 -16.45 4.43 4.00
N GLY A 62 -16.11 3.85 5.15
CA GLY A 62 -16.80 2.67 5.68
C GLY A 62 -16.65 1.42 4.81
N LEU A 63 -15.50 1.25 4.15
CA LEU A 63 -15.26 0.12 3.25
C LEU A 63 -14.96 -1.16 4.06
N GLY A 64 -15.56 -2.28 3.63
CA GLY A 64 -15.34 -3.59 4.25
C GLY A 64 -14.10 -4.33 3.76
N GLU A 65 -13.66 -4.03 2.53
CA GLU A 65 -12.59 -4.74 1.86
C GLU A 65 -11.74 -3.80 1.01
N VAL A 66 -10.44 -4.05 0.93
CA VAL A 66 -9.51 -3.33 0.06
C VAL A 66 -8.50 -4.28 -0.57
N ALA A 67 -8.18 -4.06 -1.84
CA ALA A 67 -7.08 -4.71 -2.53
C ALA A 67 -5.96 -3.69 -2.77
N THR A 68 -4.74 -4.02 -2.34
CA THR A 68 -3.56 -3.18 -2.50
C THR A 68 -2.47 -3.90 -3.26
N GLY A 69 -1.70 -3.18 -4.05
CA GLY A 69 -0.47 -3.69 -4.66
C GLY A 69 0.71 -3.52 -3.71
N LEU A 70 1.87 -4.07 -4.11
CA LEU A 70 3.12 -3.81 -3.41
C LEU A 70 3.67 -2.42 -3.81
N ILE A 71 3.31 -1.39 -3.05
CA ILE A 71 3.73 0.00 -3.28
C ILE A 71 5.26 0.08 -3.39
N SER A 72 5.75 0.87 -4.36
CA SER A 72 7.17 1.05 -4.67
C SER A 72 7.95 -0.20 -5.11
N PHE A 73 7.28 -1.32 -5.45
CA PHE A 73 7.97 -2.54 -5.87
C PHE A 73 8.84 -2.37 -7.13
N SER A 74 8.35 -1.61 -8.12
CA SER A 74 9.08 -1.31 -9.35
C SER A 74 10.24 -0.34 -9.12
N THR A 75 10.15 0.50 -8.09
CA THR A 75 11.09 1.57 -7.74
C THR A 75 11.89 1.27 -6.48
N LYS A 76 11.98 0.01 -6.05
CA LYS A 76 12.64 -0.42 -4.79
C LYS A 76 14.17 -0.24 -4.75
N GLY A 77 14.83 0.14 -5.85
CA GLY A 77 16.27 0.35 -5.87
C GLY A 77 17.07 -0.85 -5.34
N LYS A 78 17.96 -0.61 -4.38
CA LYS A 78 18.78 -1.65 -3.72
C LYS A 78 18.00 -2.48 -2.68
N ARG A 79 16.76 -2.10 -2.31
CA ARG A 79 15.93 -2.89 -1.39
C ARG A 79 15.53 -4.22 -2.04
N SER A 80 15.61 -5.28 -1.24
CA SER A 80 15.08 -6.58 -1.63
C SER A 80 13.55 -6.59 -1.62
N LEU A 81 12.95 -7.52 -2.37
CA LEU A 81 11.51 -7.78 -2.30
C LEU A 81 11.06 -8.06 -0.84
N LYS A 82 11.84 -8.87 -0.10
CA LYS A 82 11.54 -9.22 1.29
C LYS A 82 11.45 -7.99 2.19
N GLN A 83 12.34 -7.02 2.03
CA GLN A 83 12.32 -5.78 2.82
C GLN A 83 11.09 -4.92 2.51
N ILE A 84 10.77 -4.72 1.22
CA ILE A 84 9.58 -3.96 0.81
C ILE A 84 8.31 -4.64 1.31
N LEU A 85 8.23 -5.97 1.19
CA LEU A 85 7.10 -6.75 1.70
C LEU A 85 6.96 -6.63 3.22
N ALA A 86 8.06 -6.76 3.97
CA ALA A 86 8.04 -6.63 5.42
C ALA A 86 7.52 -5.25 5.87
N LEU A 87 8.01 -4.16 5.28
CA LEU A 87 7.53 -2.80 5.57
C LEU A 87 6.04 -2.65 5.25
N SER A 88 5.60 -3.20 4.11
CA SER A 88 4.20 -3.16 3.69
C SER A 88 3.32 -3.90 4.69
N LEU A 89 3.64 -5.15 5.03
CA LEU A 89 2.86 -5.95 5.97
C LEU A 89 2.89 -5.37 7.38
N SER A 90 4.02 -4.83 7.83
CA SER A 90 4.12 -4.14 9.12
C SER A 90 3.22 -2.91 9.18
N SER A 91 3.19 -2.08 8.14
CA SER A 91 2.29 -0.91 8.10
C SER A 91 0.82 -1.34 8.13
N LEU A 92 0.42 -2.31 7.30
CA LEU A 92 -0.95 -2.84 7.28
C LEU A 92 -1.35 -3.43 8.63
N GLY A 93 -0.46 -4.21 9.25
CA GLY A 93 -0.68 -4.85 10.54
C GLY A 93 -0.75 -3.85 11.69
N TYR A 94 0.16 -2.88 11.74
CA TYR A 94 0.14 -1.79 12.72
C TYR A 94 -1.14 -0.99 12.64
N TRP A 95 -1.53 -0.57 11.43
CA TRP A 95 -2.78 0.16 11.21
C TRP A 95 -4.00 -0.63 11.71
N ALA A 96 -4.07 -1.93 11.40
CA ALA A 96 -5.18 -2.78 11.83
C ALA A 96 -5.25 -2.95 13.35
N GLN A 97 -4.10 -2.97 14.05
CA GLN A 97 -4.03 -3.01 15.51
C GLN A 97 -4.52 -1.71 16.15
N GLU A 98 -4.16 -0.57 15.57
CA GLU A 98 -4.57 0.76 16.05
C GLU A 98 -6.03 1.10 15.71
N ASN A 99 -6.67 0.35 14.82
CA ASN A 99 -8.04 0.60 14.34
C ASN A 99 -8.96 -0.63 14.49
N PRO A 100 -9.08 -1.25 15.68
CA PRO A 100 -9.81 -2.51 15.86
C PRO A 100 -11.32 -2.40 15.56
N GLU A 101 -11.90 -1.20 15.71
CA GLU A 101 -13.31 -0.90 15.46
C GLU A 101 -13.65 -0.64 14.00
N THR A 102 -12.66 -0.63 13.11
CA THR A 102 -12.87 -0.31 11.69
C THR A 102 -13.81 -1.30 11.01
N THR A 103 -14.52 -0.80 9.98
CA THR A 103 -15.34 -1.63 9.09
C THR A 103 -14.51 -2.45 8.11
N LEU A 104 -13.24 -2.06 7.88
CA LEU A 104 -12.33 -2.74 6.97
C LEU A 104 -11.86 -4.08 7.56
N LYS A 105 -12.43 -5.19 7.09
CA LYS A 105 -12.18 -6.54 7.61
C LYS A 105 -11.20 -7.36 6.78
N SER A 106 -11.07 -7.04 5.50
CA SER A 106 -10.20 -7.78 4.58
C SER A 106 -9.25 -6.84 3.84
N ILE A 107 -7.96 -7.11 3.92
CA ILE A 107 -6.91 -6.44 3.16
C ILE A 107 -6.23 -7.49 2.27
N TYR A 108 -6.37 -7.36 0.95
CA TYR A 108 -5.79 -8.28 -0.03
C TYR A 108 -4.49 -7.69 -0.59
N MET A 109 -3.39 -8.44 -0.49
CA MET A 109 -2.12 -8.08 -1.13
C MET A 109 -2.05 -8.69 -2.54
N CYS A 110 -2.09 -7.85 -3.56
CA CYS A 110 -2.10 -8.25 -4.96
C CYS A 110 -0.71 -8.12 -5.60
N ALA A 111 -0.26 -9.19 -6.25
CA ALA A 111 0.96 -9.18 -7.04
C ALA A 111 0.65 -8.97 -8.54
N PRO A 112 1.56 -8.34 -9.31
CA PRO A 112 1.35 -8.11 -10.74
C PRO A 112 1.44 -9.39 -11.58
N SER A 113 1.95 -10.49 -11.01
CA SER A 113 1.98 -11.80 -11.67
C SER A 113 2.04 -12.94 -10.65
N LYS A 114 1.65 -14.15 -11.07
CA LYS A 114 1.76 -15.37 -10.26
C LYS A 114 3.18 -15.57 -9.72
N LYS A 115 4.20 -15.41 -10.56
CA LYS A 115 5.61 -15.55 -10.14
C LYS A 115 5.98 -14.59 -8.99
N ILE A 116 5.43 -13.38 -8.97
CA ILE A 116 5.66 -12.43 -7.87
C ILE A 116 4.81 -12.80 -6.66
N ALA A 117 3.57 -13.27 -6.86
CA ALA A 117 2.73 -13.77 -5.78
C ALA A 117 3.39 -14.93 -5.04
N ASP A 118 3.89 -15.93 -5.78
CA ASP A 118 4.59 -17.10 -5.23
C ASP A 118 5.80 -16.66 -4.39
N LYS A 119 6.59 -15.70 -4.90
CA LYS A 119 7.72 -15.12 -4.14
C LYS A 119 7.29 -14.35 -2.89
N ILE A 120 6.16 -13.65 -2.92
CA ILE A 120 5.62 -12.96 -1.75
C ILE A 120 5.27 -13.99 -0.68
N VAL A 121 4.61 -15.08 -1.06
CA VAL A 121 4.27 -16.19 -0.16
C VAL A 121 5.52 -16.88 0.39
N GLU A 122 6.58 -17.04 -0.40
CA GLU A 122 7.87 -17.57 0.07
C GLU A 122 8.60 -16.63 1.05
N CYS A 123 8.33 -15.32 0.99
CA CYS A 123 9.01 -14.31 1.81
C CYS A 123 8.31 -14.02 3.15
N GLY A 124 7.00 -14.26 3.22
CA GLY A 124 6.16 -14.07 4.42
C GLY A 124 6.19 -15.29 5.34
#